data_AF-E0UMT4-F1
#
_entry.id   AF-E0UMT4-F1
#
_cell.length_a   1.000
_cell.length_b   1.000
_cell.length_c   1.000
_cell.angle_alpha   90.00
_cell.angle_beta   90.00
_cell.angle_gamma   90.00
#
_symmetry.space_group_name_H-M   'P 1'
#
loop_
_entity.id
_entity.type
_entity.pdbx_description
1 polymer ?
#
loop_
_entity_poly.entity_id
_entity_poly.type
_entity_poly.pdbx_seq_one_letter_code
_entity_poly.pdbx_strand_id
1 'polypeptide(L)'
;MGKTKPPTQTRIKLISNPEIFVKTGEDFLDSKNCLEVLGALVLITGLACDALLLNSNIKEKTAYSVTFTEKKNFTEEIREIPTLIKAQKVIKAISFLRDSLEIGHLDSKTINSTYIPSVFKIWQEHLQKFVPMPPIRQFSHSFWRSVYAAIATHWYCPRNVSPIDYKAYICGQEELIRDKSEKIKEKIAAQLNYFEYQIEGHKNKIDSVLGLKLSGGSVQVLEKFQMVEFRENSGQVSQPRYEDLAANSLAAKETQENLEPTETLTQIELKSSDATEGKELNLDAKISTTASLAKENVETTEPKTQLNLESGASEEERDLTVEQGTKTQPLNGQVVENISEADPQKLILLKLASDQSEVLLEGLEEATGCAPSTLLLGNIYRVSNSSGKFQFVLKQGKNQQKISTTVEGQEIIKAISRLRKFSEYQELLKLSPEEINEHFRVKVEVNGLIKDS
;
A
#
# COMPACT_ATOMS: atom_id res chain seq x y z
N MET A 1 0.01 -32.50 -11.67
CA MET A 1 1.06 -31.49 -11.43
C MET A 1 0.97 -30.42 -12.50
N GLY A 2 0.36 -29.27 -12.18
CA GLY A 2 0.31 -28.14 -13.11
C GLY A 2 1.69 -27.54 -13.24
N LYS A 3 2.25 -27.53 -14.45
CA LYS A 3 3.53 -26.89 -14.74
C LYS A 3 3.36 -25.38 -14.53
N THR A 4 3.85 -24.88 -13.40
CA THR A 4 3.99 -23.44 -13.15
C THR A 4 4.94 -22.90 -14.21
N LYS A 5 4.43 -21.98 -15.03
CA LYS A 5 5.20 -21.31 -16.08
C LYS A 5 6.36 -20.55 -15.38
N PRO A 6 7.62 -20.69 -15.83
CA PRO A 6 8.74 -19.99 -15.20
C PRO A 6 8.53 -18.47 -15.23
N PRO A 7 9.02 -17.74 -14.22
CA PRO A 7 8.92 -16.29 -14.17
C PRO A 7 9.53 -15.69 -15.44
N THR A 8 8.76 -14.85 -16.12
CA THR A 8 9.14 -14.29 -17.41
C THR A 8 10.35 -13.38 -17.21
N GLN A 9 11.50 -13.76 -17.77
CA GLN A 9 12.71 -12.95 -17.85
C GLN A 9 12.30 -11.54 -18.30
N THR A 10 12.37 -10.57 -17.38
CA THR A 10 11.82 -9.24 -17.62
C THR A 10 12.80 -8.50 -18.51
N ARG A 11 12.56 -8.56 -19.83
CA ARG A 11 13.34 -7.77 -20.79
C ARG A 11 13.21 -6.30 -20.42
N ILE A 12 14.35 -5.63 -20.28
CA ILE A 12 14.42 -4.18 -20.12
C ILE A 12 13.65 -3.54 -21.29
N LYS A 13 12.78 -2.59 -20.98
CA LYS A 13 12.00 -1.85 -21.96
C LYS A 13 12.64 -0.49 -22.17
N LEU A 14 12.91 -0.16 -23.43
CA LEU A 14 13.58 1.09 -23.79
C LEU A 14 12.55 2.19 -24.08
N ILE A 15 12.85 3.41 -23.62
CA ILE A 15 12.09 4.63 -23.89
C ILE A 15 12.89 5.45 -24.88
N SER A 16 12.45 5.50 -26.14
CA SER A 16 13.17 6.17 -27.24
C SER A 16 13.09 7.69 -27.21
N ASN A 17 12.00 8.23 -26.66
CA ASN A 17 11.72 9.66 -26.67
C ASN A 17 11.02 10.05 -25.35
N PRO A 18 11.78 10.33 -24.29
CA PRO A 18 11.22 10.72 -23.00
C PRO A 18 10.42 12.04 -23.08
N GLU A 19 10.74 12.92 -24.03
CA GLU A 19 10.05 14.20 -24.23
C GLU A 19 8.57 14.01 -24.63
N ILE A 20 8.24 12.96 -25.38
CA ILE A 20 6.84 12.67 -25.74
C ILE A 20 6.00 12.40 -24.48
N PHE A 21 6.52 11.63 -23.51
CA PHE A 21 5.83 11.36 -22.25
C PHE A 21 5.52 12.64 -21.49
N VAL A 22 6.52 13.51 -21.41
CA VAL A 22 6.43 14.75 -20.65
C VAL A 22 5.55 15.77 -21.33
N LYS A 23 5.61 15.87 -22.66
CA LYS A 23 4.71 16.72 -23.44
C LYS A 23 3.26 16.25 -23.34
N THR A 24 3.00 14.96 -23.49
CA THR A 24 1.64 14.42 -23.30
C THR A 24 1.14 14.64 -21.88
N GLY A 25 2.00 14.46 -20.87
CA GLY A 25 1.68 14.79 -19.49
C GLY A 25 1.34 16.27 -19.32
N GLU A 26 2.13 17.17 -19.89
CA GLU A 26 1.88 18.60 -19.85
C GLU A 26 0.55 18.98 -20.50
N ASP A 27 0.26 18.46 -21.70
CA ASP A 27 -0.99 18.70 -22.42
C ASP A 27 -2.21 18.21 -21.60
N PHE A 28 -2.08 17.08 -20.91
CA PHE A 28 -3.15 16.50 -20.10
C PHE A 28 -3.43 17.24 -18.79
N LEU A 29 -2.46 17.99 -18.25
CA LEU A 29 -2.72 18.79 -17.04
C LEU A 29 -3.67 19.96 -17.30
N ASP A 30 -3.77 20.41 -18.56
CA ASP A 30 -4.71 21.46 -18.98
C ASP A 30 -6.06 20.87 -19.44
N SER A 31 -6.25 19.54 -19.33
CA SER A 31 -7.51 18.87 -19.68
C SER A 31 -8.61 19.14 -18.66
N LYS A 32 -9.86 19.13 -19.14
CA LYS A 32 -11.06 19.13 -18.29
C LYS A 32 -11.39 17.74 -17.73
N ASN A 33 -10.77 16.68 -18.27
CA ASN A 33 -10.99 15.31 -17.83
C ASN A 33 -10.09 15.00 -16.62
N CYS A 34 -10.70 14.83 -15.44
CA CYS A 34 -9.96 14.54 -14.21
C CYS A 34 -9.08 13.27 -14.30
N LEU A 35 -9.45 12.27 -15.11
CA LEU A 35 -8.65 11.05 -15.24
C LEU A 35 -7.37 11.28 -16.08
N GLU A 36 -7.44 12.15 -17.09
CA GLU A 36 -6.27 12.58 -17.87
C GLU A 36 -5.30 13.34 -16.97
N VAL A 37 -5.81 14.33 -16.22
CA VAL A 37 -5.02 15.13 -15.28
C VAL A 37 -4.40 14.25 -14.19
N LEU A 38 -5.17 13.32 -13.61
CA LEU A 38 -4.67 12.40 -12.57
C LEU A 38 -3.55 11.51 -13.11
N GLY A 39 -3.73 10.92 -14.28
CA GLY A 39 -2.68 10.09 -14.89
C GLY A 39 -1.44 10.90 -15.28
N ALA A 40 -1.61 12.13 -15.73
CA ALA A 40 -0.50 13.04 -16.01
C ALA A 40 0.30 13.30 -14.75
N LEU A 41 -0.35 13.64 -13.64
CA LEU A 41 0.30 13.85 -12.35
C LEU A 41 1.06 12.61 -11.87
N VAL A 42 0.48 11.41 -12.00
CA VAL A 42 1.17 10.15 -11.66
C VAL A 42 2.45 9.98 -12.49
N LEU A 43 2.39 10.25 -13.79
CA LEU A 43 3.55 10.15 -14.69
C LEU A 43 4.62 11.20 -14.37
N ILE A 44 4.23 12.46 -14.16
CA ILE A 44 5.19 13.58 -14.05
C ILE A 44 5.77 13.76 -12.64
N THR A 45 5.19 13.09 -11.63
CA THR A 45 5.66 13.14 -10.22
C THR A 45 6.08 11.77 -9.66
N GLY A 46 5.65 10.66 -10.27
CA GLY A 46 5.88 9.31 -9.74
C GLY A 46 5.09 8.97 -8.47
N LEU A 47 4.19 9.86 -8.04
CA LEU A 47 3.33 9.66 -6.87
C LEU A 47 2.15 8.73 -7.20
N ALA A 48 1.61 8.12 -6.16
CA ALA A 48 0.40 7.29 -6.25
C ALA A 48 -0.88 8.15 -6.32
N CYS A 49 -1.95 7.56 -6.85
CA CYS A 49 -3.22 8.27 -7.00
C CYS A 49 -3.73 8.74 -5.65
N ASP A 50 -3.69 7.88 -4.64
CA ASP A 50 -4.07 8.23 -3.27
C ASP A 50 -3.16 9.30 -2.67
N ALA A 51 -1.85 9.24 -2.92
CA ALA A 51 -0.93 10.29 -2.48
C ALA A 51 -1.25 11.66 -3.11
N LEU A 52 -1.70 11.70 -4.36
CA LEU A 52 -2.07 12.95 -5.04
C LEU A 52 -3.44 13.47 -4.58
N LEU A 53 -4.40 12.57 -4.41
CA LEU A 53 -5.80 12.89 -4.14
C LEU A 53 -6.06 13.15 -2.65
N LEU A 54 -5.51 12.35 -1.75
CA LEU A 54 -5.66 12.56 -0.30
C LEU A 54 -4.89 13.79 0.19
N ASN A 55 -5.05 14.10 1.48
CA ASN A 55 -4.51 15.28 2.19
C ASN A 55 -2.97 15.35 2.29
N SER A 56 -2.22 14.90 1.28
CA SER A 56 -0.79 15.17 1.20
C SER A 56 -0.55 16.66 0.98
N ASN A 57 0.48 17.17 1.66
CA ASN A 57 0.90 18.55 1.49
C ASN A 57 1.97 18.60 0.40
N ILE A 58 1.62 19.18 -0.76
CA ILE A 58 2.51 19.34 -1.90
C ILE A 58 2.72 20.83 -2.13
N LYS A 59 3.97 21.28 -2.01
CA LYS A 59 4.36 22.69 -2.16
C LYS A 59 5.52 22.81 -3.14
N GLU A 60 5.56 23.93 -3.86
CA GLU A 60 6.69 24.25 -4.73
C GLU A 60 7.95 24.40 -3.88
N LYS A 61 9.05 23.76 -4.29
CA LYS A 61 10.37 23.91 -3.67
C LYS A 61 11.31 24.62 -4.63
N THR A 62 11.37 24.15 -5.88
CA THR A 62 12.06 24.82 -6.99
C THR A 62 11.15 24.84 -8.22
N ALA A 63 11.60 25.44 -9.32
CA ALA A 63 10.85 25.45 -10.58
C ALA A 63 10.52 24.03 -11.10
N TYR A 64 11.31 23.01 -10.76
CA TYR A 64 11.15 21.62 -11.20
C TYR A 64 11.20 20.61 -10.04
N SER A 65 10.87 21.05 -8.82
CA SER A 65 10.72 20.14 -7.68
C SER A 65 9.64 20.62 -6.71
N VAL A 66 9.04 19.66 -6.03
CA VAL A 66 8.04 19.90 -4.99
C VAL A 66 8.47 19.25 -3.69
N THR A 67 8.14 19.88 -2.57
CA THR A 67 8.13 19.23 -1.27
C THR A 67 6.82 18.47 -1.12
N PHE A 68 6.91 17.19 -0.82
CA PHE A 68 5.81 16.28 -0.57
C PHE A 68 5.87 15.78 0.88
N THR A 69 4.79 15.99 1.63
CA THR A 69 4.64 15.48 3.00
C THR A 69 3.71 14.28 3.01
N GLU A 70 4.22 13.14 3.46
CA GLU A 70 3.49 11.88 3.61
C GLU A 70 3.25 11.59 5.09
N LYS A 71 2.02 11.27 5.47
CA LYS A 71 1.71 10.79 6.82
C LYS A 71 1.86 9.28 6.85
N LYS A 72 2.92 8.77 7.49
CA LYS A 72 3.16 7.34 7.72
C LYS A 72 3.18 7.06 9.22
N ASN A 73 2.31 6.17 9.68
CA ASN A 73 2.32 5.61 11.04
C ASN A 73 2.60 6.67 12.13
N PHE A 74 1.82 7.77 12.13
CA PHE A 74 1.91 8.89 13.08
C PHE A 74 3.12 9.82 12.93
N THR A 75 4.00 9.59 11.96
CA THR A 75 5.09 10.49 11.59
C THR A 75 4.80 11.20 10.26
N GLU A 76 5.23 12.45 10.15
CA GLU A 76 5.24 13.18 8.90
C GLU A 76 6.62 13.07 8.25
N GLU A 77 6.67 12.40 7.11
CA GLU A 77 7.88 12.31 6.29
C GLU A 77 7.81 13.41 5.23
N ILE A 78 8.73 14.37 5.31
CA ILE A 78 8.86 15.45 4.34
C ILE A 78 10.00 15.10 3.38
N ARG A 79 9.71 15.04 2.09
CA ARG A 79 10.71 14.77 1.05
C ARG A 79 10.57 15.72 -0.13
N GLU A 80 11.69 16.03 -0.77
CA GLU A 80 11.70 16.72 -2.05
C GLU A 80 11.65 15.70 -3.18
N ILE A 81 10.81 15.91 -4.19
CA ILE A 81 10.79 15.09 -5.40
C ILE A 81 10.87 16.00 -6.64
N PRO A 82 11.55 15.57 -7.70
CA PRO A 82 11.56 16.34 -8.93
C PRO A 82 10.21 16.23 -9.64
N THR A 83 9.91 17.20 -10.50
CA THR A 83 8.78 17.18 -11.41
C THR A 83 9.30 17.19 -12.84
N LEU A 84 8.70 16.39 -13.73
CA LEU A 84 9.13 16.34 -15.13
C LEU A 84 8.80 17.64 -15.90
N ILE A 85 7.95 18.49 -15.32
CA ILE A 85 7.55 19.81 -15.82
C ILE A 85 7.64 20.85 -14.70
N LYS A 86 7.23 22.10 -14.97
CA LYS A 86 7.23 23.17 -13.96
C LYS A 86 6.32 22.85 -12.77
N ALA A 87 6.85 22.95 -11.55
CA ALA A 87 6.16 22.63 -10.30
C ALA A 87 4.85 23.42 -10.12
N GLN A 88 4.80 24.68 -10.55
CA GLN A 88 3.58 25.50 -10.51
C GLN A 88 2.40 24.87 -11.26
N LYS A 89 2.65 24.29 -12.44
CA LYS A 89 1.61 23.60 -13.22
C LYS A 89 1.12 22.35 -12.47
N VAL A 90 2.05 21.61 -11.85
CA VAL A 90 1.74 20.42 -11.04
C VAL A 90 0.80 20.78 -9.89
N ILE A 91 1.12 21.82 -9.12
CA ILE A 91 0.34 22.23 -7.95
C ILE A 91 -1.05 22.72 -8.36
N LYS A 92 -1.13 23.52 -9.44
CA LYS A 92 -2.42 23.97 -9.98
C LYS A 92 -3.31 22.79 -10.38
N ALA A 93 -2.75 21.79 -11.07
CA ALA A 93 -3.48 20.61 -11.49
C ALA A 93 -3.92 19.72 -10.30
N ILE A 94 -3.09 19.60 -9.25
CA ILE A 94 -3.48 18.91 -8.02
C ILE A 94 -4.66 19.62 -7.35
N SER A 95 -4.64 20.94 -7.24
CA SER A 95 -5.77 21.71 -6.70
C SER A 95 -7.03 21.44 -7.49
N PHE A 96 -6.97 21.57 -8.82
CA PHE A 96 -8.10 21.28 -9.71
C PHE A 96 -8.70 19.89 -9.46
N LEU A 97 -7.88 18.84 -9.32
CA LEU A 97 -8.37 17.50 -9.04
C LEU A 97 -9.05 17.38 -7.69
N ARG A 98 -8.46 17.96 -6.64
CA ARG A 98 -9.01 17.90 -5.28
C ARG A 98 -10.33 18.67 -5.17
N ASP A 99 -10.46 19.75 -5.92
CA ASP A 99 -11.69 20.55 -5.98
C ASP A 99 -12.78 19.87 -6.84
N SER A 100 -12.39 19.08 -7.85
CA SER A 100 -13.32 18.48 -8.80
C SER A 100 -13.80 17.07 -8.43
N LEU A 101 -13.10 16.36 -7.53
CA LEU A 101 -13.39 14.98 -7.18
C LEU A 101 -13.87 14.87 -5.73
N GLU A 102 -15.04 14.27 -5.54
CA GLU A 102 -15.58 13.97 -4.20
C GLU A 102 -14.93 12.71 -3.61
N ILE A 103 -13.77 12.88 -2.97
CA ILE A 103 -12.93 11.78 -2.48
C ILE A 103 -12.84 11.69 -0.96
N GLY A 104 -13.44 12.64 -0.22
CA GLY A 104 -13.27 12.74 1.24
C GLY A 104 -13.73 11.52 2.04
N HIS A 105 -14.57 10.67 1.45
CA HIS A 105 -15.09 9.45 2.06
C HIS A 105 -14.31 8.18 1.66
N LEU A 106 -13.34 8.28 0.74
CA LEU A 106 -12.62 7.14 0.20
C LEU A 106 -11.29 6.91 0.93
N ASP A 107 -10.97 5.65 1.24
CA ASP A 107 -9.65 5.28 1.73
C ASP A 107 -8.64 5.11 0.58
N SER A 108 -7.33 5.11 0.92
CA SER A 108 -6.24 4.93 -0.05
C SER A 108 -6.42 3.71 -0.95
N LYS A 109 -6.92 2.60 -0.40
CA LYS A 109 -7.09 1.35 -1.14
C LYS A 109 -8.18 1.51 -2.19
N THR A 110 -9.29 2.13 -1.82
CA THR A 110 -10.47 2.36 -2.65
C THR A 110 -10.14 3.33 -3.77
N ILE A 111 -9.47 4.45 -3.46
CA ILE A 111 -8.97 5.40 -4.46
C ILE A 111 -8.12 4.67 -5.50
N ASN A 112 -7.11 3.92 -5.05
CA ASN A 112 -6.23 3.20 -5.96
C ASN A 112 -6.99 2.16 -6.80
N SER A 113 -7.89 1.36 -6.22
CA SER A 113 -8.66 0.39 -6.99
C SER A 113 -9.63 1.02 -8.00
N THR A 114 -10.17 2.20 -7.69
CA THR A 114 -11.15 2.90 -8.53
C THR A 114 -10.48 3.60 -9.70
N TYR A 115 -9.41 4.36 -9.44
CA TYR A 115 -8.85 5.25 -10.46
C TYR A 115 -7.72 4.63 -11.30
N ILE A 116 -6.92 3.72 -10.75
CA ILE A 116 -5.77 3.13 -11.47
C ILE A 116 -6.18 2.46 -12.80
N PRO A 117 -7.22 1.61 -12.87
CA PRO A 117 -7.60 0.97 -14.13
C PRO A 117 -8.05 1.97 -15.20
N SER A 118 -8.80 3.00 -14.80
CA SER A 118 -9.33 4.03 -15.69
C SER A 118 -8.23 4.95 -16.21
N VAL A 119 -7.34 5.39 -15.32
CA VAL A 119 -6.12 6.13 -15.68
C VAL A 119 -5.29 5.31 -16.66
N PHE A 120 -5.07 4.02 -16.38
CA PHE A 120 -4.28 3.18 -17.26
C PHE A 120 -4.87 3.07 -18.66
N LYS A 121 -6.18 2.85 -18.78
CA LYS A 121 -6.84 2.70 -20.07
C LYS A 121 -6.62 3.93 -20.95
N ILE A 122 -6.84 5.13 -20.41
CA ILE A 122 -6.62 6.39 -21.13
C ILE A 122 -5.17 6.44 -21.62
N TRP A 123 -4.22 6.24 -20.72
CA TRP A 123 -2.81 6.36 -21.09
C TRP A 123 -2.33 5.26 -22.04
N GLN A 124 -2.91 4.07 -21.97
CA GLN A 124 -2.65 3.00 -22.93
C GLN A 124 -3.06 3.43 -24.34
N GLU A 125 -4.23 4.06 -24.51
CA GLU A 125 -4.70 4.55 -25.80
C GLU A 125 -3.72 5.58 -26.41
N HIS A 126 -3.15 6.46 -25.58
CA HIS A 126 -2.24 7.53 -26.04
C HIS A 126 -0.78 7.09 -26.20
N LEU A 127 -0.26 6.24 -25.31
CA LEU A 127 1.18 5.99 -25.20
C LEU A 127 1.65 4.58 -25.58
N GLN A 128 0.75 3.63 -25.85
CA GLN A 128 1.15 2.26 -26.23
C GLN A 128 2.07 2.19 -27.45
N LYS A 129 2.07 3.22 -28.30
CA LYS A 129 2.92 3.32 -29.49
C LYS A 129 4.38 3.66 -29.16
N PHE A 130 4.63 4.24 -27.98
CA PHE A 130 5.95 4.77 -27.60
C PHE A 130 6.66 3.92 -26.56
N VAL A 131 5.94 3.11 -25.79
CA VAL A 131 6.56 2.19 -24.82
C VAL A 131 5.78 0.87 -24.73
N PRO A 132 6.48 -0.28 -24.61
CA PRO A 132 5.83 -1.56 -24.37
C PRO A 132 5.05 -1.54 -23.03
N MET A 133 3.73 -1.50 -23.10
CA MET A 133 2.88 -1.53 -21.92
C MET A 133 2.56 -2.97 -21.49
N PRO A 134 2.51 -3.25 -20.17
CA PRO A 134 2.00 -4.53 -19.69
C PRO A 134 0.50 -4.67 -20.00
N PRO A 135 -0.04 -5.90 -20.05
CA PRO A 135 -1.48 -6.09 -20.15
C PRO A 135 -2.19 -5.51 -18.92
N ILE A 136 -3.42 -5.00 -19.10
CA ILE A 136 -4.24 -4.37 -18.05
C ILE A 136 -4.29 -5.19 -16.75
N ARG A 137 -4.36 -6.53 -16.85
CA ARG A 137 -4.43 -7.43 -15.68
C ARG A 137 -3.16 -7.45 -14.81
N GLN A 138 -2.03 -7.01 -15.36
CA GLN A 138 -0.75 -6.90 -14.66
C GLN A 138 -0.42 -5.44 -14.35
N PHE A 139 -1.37 -4.54 -14.58
CA PHE A 139 -1.13 -3.13 -14.38
C PHE A 139 -1.13 -2.78 -12.91
N SER A 140 -0.01 -2.23 -12.46
CA SER A 140 0.19 -1.70 -11.13
C SER A 140 0.72 -0.28 -11.21
N HIS A 141 0.47 0.50 -10.16
CA HIS A 141 1.04 1.85 -10.00
C HIS A 141 2.57 1.89 -10.25
N SER A 142 3.26 0.80 -9.92
CA SER A 142 4.71 0.67 -10.13
C SER A 142 5.14 0.89 -11.59
N PHE A 143 4.30 0.61 -12.58
CA PHE A 143 4.64 0.84 -13.99
C PHE A 143 4.96 2.33 -14.25
N TRP A 144 4.03 3.23 -13.90
CA TRP A 144 4.22 4.67 -14.13
C TRP A 144 5.35 5.21 -13.28
N ARG A 145 5.48 4.72 -12.04
CA ARG A 145 6.60 5.07 -11.18
C ARG A 145 7.94 4.66 -11.80
N SER A 146 8.04 3.49 -12.45
CA SER A 146 9.28 3.06 -13.12
C SER A 146 9.58 3.89 -14.37
N VAL A 147 8.58 4.25 -15.17
CA VAL A 147 8.74 5.17 -16.32
C VAL A 147 9.22 6.55 -15.84
N TYR A 148 8.51 7.13 -14.87
CA TYR A 148 8.89 8.38 -14.20
C TYR A 148 10.33 8.32 -13.69
N ALA A 149 10.66 7.27 -12.93
CA ALA A 149 11.98 7.13 -12.31
C ALA A 149 13.09 7.01 -13.36
N ALA A 150 12.84 6.34 -14.49
CA ALA A 150 13.79 6.30 -15.60
C ALA A 150 14.06 7.69 -16.18
N ILE A 151 13.01 8.45 -16.49
CA ILE A 151 13.12 9.81 -17.05
C ILE A 151 13.76 10.77 -16.05
N ALA A 152 13.27 10.81 -14.82
CA ALA A 152 13.78 11.68 -13.77
C ALA A 152 15.25 11.42 -13.44
N THR A 153 15.68 10.15 -13.46
CA THR A 153 17.10 9.80 -13.26
C THR A 153 17.95 10.33 -14.41
N HIS A 154 17.54 10.07 -15.65
CA HIS A 154 18.28 10.54 -16.83
C HIS A 154 18.41 12.08 -16.88
N TRP A 155 17.36 12.81 -16.50
CA TRP A 155 17.36 14.27 -16.55
C TRP A 155 17.97 14.96 -15.33
N TYR A 156 17.79 14.41 -14.13
CA TYR A 156 18.01 15.15 -12.89
C TYR A 156 18.96 14.46 -11.90
N CYS A 157 19.36 13.21 -12.13
CA CYS A 157 20.34 12.56 -11.25
C CYS A 157 21.73 13.18 -11.45
N PRO A 158 22.38 13.71 -10.40
CA PRO A 158 23.76 14.15 -10.47
C PRO A 158 24.69 12.99 -10.85
N ARG A 159 25.81 13.28 -11.53
CA ARG A 159 26.76 12.26 -12.01
C ARG A 159 27.53 11.56 -10.88
N ASN A 160 27.63 12.20 -9.72
CA ASN A 160 28.28 11.69 -8.51
C ASN A 160 27.31 10.91 -7.61
N VAL A 161 26.03 10.77 -7.98
CA VAL A 161 25.02 10.02 -7.21
C VAL A 161 24.71 8.71 -7.91
N SER A 162 24.67 7.62 -7.14
CA SER A 162 24.24 6.31 -7.66
C SER A 162 22.79 6.41 -8.16
N PRO A 163 22.49 5.97 -9.39
CA PRO A 163 21.12 5.93 -9.90
C PRO A 163 20.16 5.12 -9.04
N ILE A 164 20.65 4.07 -8.36
CA ILE A 164 19.83 3.26 -7.45
C ILE A 164 19.42 4.09 -6.24
N ASP A 165 20.38 4.82 -5.64
CA ASP A 165 20.13 5.70 -4.50
C ASP A 165 19.19 6.85 -4.90
N TYR A 166 19.40 7.44 -6.08
CA TYR A 166 18.52 8.49 -6.61
C TYR A 166 17.08 7.99 -6.83
N LYS A 167 16.91 6.84 -7.47
CA LYS A 167 15.58 6.24 -7.69
C LYS A 167 14.90 5.88 -6.38
N ALA A 168 15.63 5.31 -5.42
CA ALA A 168 15.07 4.99 -4.11
C ALA A 168 14.61 6.25 -3.36
N TYR A 169 15.35 7.34 -3.44
CA TYR A 169 14.94 8.62 -2.88
C TYR A 169 13.62 9.12 -3.47
N ILE A 170 13.57 9.33 -4.79
CA ILE A 170 12.39 9.91 -5.44
C ILE A 170 11.16 8.99 -5.37
N CYS A 171 11.37 7.67 -5.25
CA CYS A 171 10.29 6.68 -5.08
C CYS A 171 9.86 6.49 -3.61
N GLY A 172 10.57 7.07 -2.63
CA GLY A 172 10.24 6.95 -1.20
C GLY A 172 10.58 5.58 -0.61
N GLN A 173 11.69 5.00 -1.06
CA GLN A 173 12.13 3.64 -0.79
C GLN A 173 13.58 3.58 -0.27
N GLU A 174 14.13 4.70 0.22
CA GLU A 174 15.50 4.77 0.75
C GLU A 174 15.77 3.76 1.86
N GLU A 175 14.82 3.56 2.78
CA GLU A 175 14.95 2.66 3.93
C GLU A 175 15.26 1.22 3.51
N LEU A 176 14.80 0.80 2.32
CA LEU A 176 15.02 -0.55 1.82
C LEU A 176 16.46 -0.79 1.41
N ILE A 177 17.16 0.26 0.99
CA ILE A 177 18.52 0.17 0.44
C ILE A 177 19.59 0.83 1.32
N ARG A 178 19.17 1.55 2.36
CA ARG A 178 20.05 2.23 3.31
C ARG A 178 20.97 1.22 3.98
N ASP A 179 22.25 1.60 4.08
CA ASP A 179 23.31 0.81 4.72
C ASP A 179 23.50 -0.60 4.14
N LYS A 180 22.99 -0.84 2.92
CA LYS A 180 23.21 -2.08 2.19
C LYS A 180 24.43 -1.96 1.28
N SER A 181 25.12 -3.07 1.06
CA SER A 181 26.14 -3.15 0.03
C SER A 181 25.53 -3.00 -1.36
N GLU A 182 26.30 -2.51 -2.33
CA GLU A 182 25.81 -2.28 -3.71
C GLU A 182 25.16 -3.51 -4.33
N LYS A 183 25.73 -4.71 -4.13
CA LYS A 183 25.14 -5.97 -4.62
C LYS A 183 23.74 -6.23 -4.04
N ILE A 184 23.50 -5.89 -2.78
CA ILE A 184 22.18 -6.04 -2.15
C ILE A 184 21.23 -4.97 -2.67
N LYS A 185 21.70 -3.73 -2.82
CA LYS A 185 20.91 -2.64 -3.41
C LYS A 185 20.44 -3.01 -4.81
N GLU A 186 21.31 -3.55 -5.66
CA GLU A 186 20.97 -4.03 -7.01
C GLU A 186 19.88 -5.09 -6.98
N LYS A 187 20.00 -6.09 -6.09
CA LYS A 187 18.99 -7.14 -5.93
C LYS A 187 17.64 -6.56 -5.52
N ILE A 188 17.63 -5.63 -4.58
CA ILE A 188 16.40 -4.95 -4.11
C ILE A 188 15.82 -4.09 -5.23
N ALA A 189 16.64 -3.31 -5.92
CA ALA A 189 16.22 -2.48 -7.05
C ALA A 189 15.61 -3.31 -8.19
N ALA A 190 16.15 -4.50 -8.46
CA ALA A 190 15.58 -5.45 -9.42
C ALA A 190 14.23 -6.04 -8.97
N GLN A 191 14.01 -6.18 -7.66
CA GLN A 191 12.71 -6.59 -7.09
C GLN A 191 11.68 -5.45 -7.12
N LEU A 192 12.13 -4.20 -6.99
CA LEU A 192 11.30 -3.00 -7.05
C LEU A 192 11.05 -2.50 -8.49
N ASN A 193 11.53 -3.23 -9.50
CA ASN A 193 11.38 -2.91 -10.92
C ASN A 193 12.01 -1.56 -11.33
N TYR A 194 13.07 -1.11 -10.63
CA TYR A 194 13.77 0.14 -10.97
C TYR A 194 14.42 0.12 -12.35
N PHE A 195 14.75 -1.07 -12.83
CA PHE A 195 15.43 -1.28 -14.11
C PHE A 195 14.48 -1.76 -15.22
N GLU A 196 13.17 -1.80 -14.97
CA GLU A 196 12.21 -2.24 -16.00
C GLU A 196 12.21 -1.32 -17.21
N TYR A 197 12.36 0.00 -16.98
CA TYR A 197 12.46 1.02 -18.03
C TYR A 197 13.81 1.71 -17.99
N GLN A 198 14.39 1.94 -19.16
CA GLN A 198 15.62 2.71 -19.36
C GLN A 198 15.51 3.60 -20.60
N ILE A 199 16.26 4.70 -20.63
CA ILE A 199 16.26 5.59 -21.79
C ILE A 199 17.09 4.95 -22.91
N GLU A 200 16.56 4.98 -24.13
CA GLU A 200 17.28 4.54 -25.31
C GLU A 200 18.26 5.62 -25.77
N GLY A 201 19.51 5.23 -25.97
CA GLY A 201 20.53 6.02 -26.64
C GLY A 201 20.69 5.61 -28.10
N HIS A 202 21.88 5.85 -28.65
CA HIS A 202 22.16 5.55 -30.05
C HIS A 202 22.19 4.03 -30.34
N LYS A 203 21.61 3.58 -31.47
CA LYS A 203 21.57 2.16 -31.92
C LYS A 203 20.90 1.20 -30.91
N ASN A 204 19.78 1.61 -30.31
CA ASN A 204 18.99 0.79 -29.39
C ASN A 204 19.78 0.28 -28.16
N LYS A 205 20.80 1.05 -27.77
CA LYS A 205 21.55 0.82 -26.53
C LYS A 205 20.94 1.65 -25.40
N ILE A 206 21.19 1.26 -24.16
CA ILE A 206 20.84 2.07 -23.00
C ILE A 206 21.68 3.36 -23.01
N ASP A 207 21.02 4.50 -22.83
CA ASP A 207 21.70 5.76 -22.55
C ASP A 207 22.09 5.83 -21.07
N SER A 208 23.40 5.91 -20.80
CA SER A 208 23.97 6.01 -19.46
C SER A 208 24.19 7.45 -18.99
N VAL A 209 23.85 8.45 -19.81
CA VAL A 209 23.95 9.86 -19.43
C VAL A 209 22.99 10.17 -18.28
N LEU A 210 23.49 10.91 -17.29
CA LEU A 210 22.75 11.35 -16.12
C LEU A 210 22.79 12.89 -16.02
N GLY A 211 21.73 13.45 -15.46
CA GLY A 211 21.66 14.86 -15.11
C GLY A 211 21.60 15.79 -16.32
N LEU A 212 21.03 15.33 -17.44
CA LEU A 212 21.04 16.07 -18.71
C LEU A 212 20.54 17.52 -18.54
N LYS A 213 19.47 17.72 -17.76
CA LYS A 213 18.85 19.04 -17.56
C LYS A 213 19.52 19.89 -16.47
N LEU A 214 20.42 19.33 -15.66
CA LEU A 214 21.13 20.07 -14.61
C LEU A 214 22.09 21.13 -15.21
N SER A 215 22.58 20.91 -16.44
CA SER A 215 23.47 21.85 -17.13
C SER A 215 22.79 23.16 -17.58
N GLY A 216 21.45 23.19 -17.65
CA GLY A 216 20.69 24.31 -18.21
C GLY A 216 20.38 25.45 -17.24
N GLY A 217 20.80 25.38 -15.98
CA GLY A 217 20.63 26.42 -14.94
C GLY A 217 19.21 26.61 -14.40
N SER A 218 18.17 26.15 -15.10
CA SER A 218 16.77 26.25 -14.66
C SER A 218 16.35 25.10 -13.71
N VAL A 219 17.13 24.03 -13.67
CA VAL A 219 16.92 22.87 -12.79
C VAL A 219 18.03 22.83 -11.75
N GLN A 220 17.66 22.56 -10.51
CA GLN A 220 18.59 22.45 -9.39
C GLN A 220 18.71 20.99 -8.94
N VAL A 221 19.86 20.63 -8.39
CA VAL A 221 20.05 19.34 -7.70
C VAL A 221 19.16 19.33 -6.46
N LEU A 222 18.44 18.22 -6.23
CA LEU A 222 17.61 18.06 -5.02
C LEU A 222 18.46 18.25 -3.76
N GLU A 223 17.92 18.90 -2.75
CA GLU A 223 18.63 19.30 -1.52
C GLU A 223 19.38 18.13 -0.88
N LYS A 224 18.75 16.95 -0.87
CA LYS A 224 19.33 15.68 -0.38
C LYS A 224 20.69 15.34 -0.99
N PHE A 225 20.91 15.70 -2.25
CA PHE A 225 22.10 15.33 -3.03
C PHE A 225 23.11 16.46 -3.19
N GLN A 226 22.81 17.68 -2.73
CA GLN A 226 23.73 18.82 -2.80
C GLN A 226 24.98 18.62 -1.92
N MET A 227 24.84 17.95 -0.78
CA MET A 227 25.96 17.74 0.16
C MET A 227 27.00 16.70 -0.32
N VAL A 228 26.73 15.97 -1.40
CA VAL A 228 27.64 14.95 -1.93
C VAL A 228 28.82 15.60 -2.68
N GLU A 229 28.70 16.86 -3.11
CA GLU A 229 29.72 17.56 -3.91
C GLU A 229 31.02 17.88 -3.14
N PHE A 230 31.03 17.82 -1.81
CA PHE A 230 32.19 18.25 -1.01
C PHE A 230 33.29 17.18 -0.80
N ARG A 231 33.19 15.99 -1.39
CA ARG A 231 34.15 14.88 -1.17
C ARG A 231 35.09 14.58 -2.35
N GLU A 232 35.10 15.37 -3.42
CA GLU A 232 35.86 15.05 -4.64
C GLU A 232 37.38 15.31 -4.60
N ASN A 233 37.99 15.59 -3.45
CA ASN A 233 39.45 15.83 -3.38
C ASN A 233 40.33 14.62 -2.98
N SER A 234 39.82 13.38 -2.92
CA SER A 234 40.66 12.26 -2.42
C SER A 234 40.66 10.93 -3.20
N GLY A 235 40.14 10.85 -4.42
CA GLY A 235 40.41 9.68 -5.27
C GLY A 235 39.32 9.36 -6.27
N GLN A 236 39.73 9.04 -7.50
CA GLN A 236 38.86 8.57 -8.57
C GLN A 236 38.08 7.32 -8.12
N VAL A 237 36.79 7.47 -7.83
CA VAL A 237 35.87 6.34 -7.70
C VAL A 237 35.37 6.00 -9.11
N SER A 238 35.72 4.81 -9.59
CA SER A 238 35.22 4.27 -10.86
C SER A 238 33.69 4.16 -10.82
N GLN A 239 32.99 4.86 -11.72
CA GLN A 239 31.54 4.74 -11.85
C GLN A 239 31.17 3.29 -12.23
N PRO A 240 30.15 2.67 -11.61
CA PRO A 240 29.62 1.39 -12.06
C PRO A 240 29.04 1.56 -13.47
N ARG A 241 29.46 0.71 -14.42
CA ARG A 241 28.92 0.73 -15.78
C ARG A 241 27.52 0.13 -15.78
N TYR A 242 26.55 0.88 -16.31
CA TYR A 242 25.16 0.44 -16.49
C TYR A 242 24.99 -0.87 -17.26
N GLU A 243 25.93 -1.15 -18.17
CA GLU A 243 25.97 -2.38 -18.96
C GLU A 243 26.13 -3.61 -18.06
N ASP A 244 26.88 -3.49 -16.96
CA ASP A 244 27.06 -4.55 -15.97
C ASP A 244 25.82 -4.72 -15.08
N LEU A 245 25.07 -3.65 -14.81
CA LEU A 245 23.84 -3.67 -13.99
C LEU A 245 22.69 -4.40 -14.70
N ALA A 246 22.54 -4.19 -16.01
CA ALA A 246 21.56 -4.90 -16.82
C ALA A 246 21.86 -6.40 -16.90
N ALA A 247 23.15 -6.77 -17.04
CA ALA A 247 23.61 -8.15 -17.02
C ALA A 247 23.45 -8.81 -15.63
N ASN A 248 23.78 -8.10 -14.55
CA ASN A 248 23.66 -8.59 -13.18
C ASN A 248 22.19 -8.79 -12.75
N SER A 249 21.25 -7.96 -13.22
CA SER A 249 19.82 -8.19 -12.96
C SER A 249 19.28 -9.46 -13.64
N LEU A 250 19.86 -9.86 -14.79
CA LEU A 250 19.55 -11.17 -15.41
C LEU A 250 20.16 -12.31 -14.58
N ALA A 251 21.44 -12.21 -14.22
CA ALA A 251 22.18 -13.26 -13.51
C ALA A 251 21.72 -13.48 -12.05
N ALA A 252 21.33 -12.43 -11.33
CA ALA A 252 20.89 -12.50 -9.93
C ALA A 252 19.55 -13.25 -9.76
N LYS A 253 18.74 -13.36 -10.82
CA LYS A 253 17.50 -14.16 -10.83
C LYS A 253 17.75 -15.60 -11.27
N GLU A 254 18.66 -15.84 -12.21
CA GLU A 254 19.07 -17.21 -12.61
C GLU A 254 19.74 -17.98 -11.47
N THR A 255 20.53 -17.31 -10.62
CA THR A 255 21.17 -17.95 -9.46
C THR A 255 20.15 -18.41 -8.40
N GLN A 256 18.95 -17.82 -8.39
CA GLN A 256 17.88 -18.18 -7.44
C GLN A 256 17.07 -19.42 -7.88
N GLU A 257 17.16 -19.83 -9.15
CA GLU A 257 16.49 -21.04 -9.68
C GLU A 257 17.34 -22.31 -9.60
N ASN A 258 18.64 -22.21 -9.25
CA ASN A 258 19.57 -23.36 -9.15
C ASN A 258 20.09 -23.63 -7.73
N LEU A 259 19.56 -22.94 -6.72
CA LEU A 259 19.86 -23.24 -5.31
C LEU A 259 18.76 -24.15 -4.76
N GLU A 260 19.03 -25.45 -4.72
CA GLU A 260 18.38 -26.37 -3.77
C GLU A 260 18.45 -25.75 -2.36
N PRO A 261 17.37 -25.83 -1.56
CA PRO A 261 17.34 -25.24 -0.23
C PRO A 261 18.28 -26.02 0.67
N THR A 262 19.55 -25.59 0.73
CA THR A 262 20.50 -26.11 1.70
C THR A 262 20.29 -25.35 2.99
N GLU A 263 19.61 -25.99 3.94
CA GLU A 263 19.61 -25.60 5.34
C GLU A 263 21.05 -25.49 5.82
N THR A 264 21.52 -24.27 6.11
CA THR A 264 22.57 -24.02 7.11
C THR A 264 22.78 -22.51 7.26
N LEU A 265 22.22 -21.92 8.31
CA LEU A 265 22.89 -20.84 9.02
C LEU A 265 22.84 -21.14 10.51
N THR A 266 24.06 -21.37 10.99
CA THR A 266 24.49 -21.87 12.28
C THR A 266 23.98 -20.99 13.42
N GLN A 267 23.41 -21.65 14.41
CA GLN A 267 23.12 -21.08 15.72
C GLN A 267 24.45 -20.77 16.44
N ILE A 268 24.49 -19.59 17.07
CA ILE A 268 25.51 -19.25 18.05
C ILE A 268 25.11 -19.96 19.35
N GLU A 269 25.83 -21.02 19.71
CA GLU A 269 25.73 -21.68 21.01
C GLU A 269 26.36 -20.82 22.11
N LEU A 270 25.52 -20.33 23.03
CA LEU A 270 25.94 -20.00 24.39
C LEU A 270 25.83 -21.27 25.23
N LYS A 271 26.97 -21.69 25.78
CA LYS A 271 27.08 -22.82 26.70
C LYS A 271 26.34 -22.51 28.01
N SER A 272 25.44 -23.41 28.42
CA SER A 272 25.15 -23.66 29.83
C SER A 272 24.93 -25.16 30.03
N SER A 273 25.70 -25.71 30.96
CA SER A 273 25.65 -27.06 31.47
C SER A 273 24.33 -27.37 32.17
N ASP A 274 23.77 -28.57 31.96
CA ASP A 274 23.68 -29.62 32.99
C ASP A 274 22.83 -30.81 32.51
N ALA A 275 23.13 -31.96 33.10
CA ALA A 275 22.56 -33.30 32.90
C ALA A 275 21.01 -33.33 32.91
N THR A 276 20.30 -34.30 32.32
CA THR A 276 20.29 -35.74 32.63
C THR A 276 19.31 -36.46 31.67
N GLU A 277 19.55 -37.76 31.40
CA GLU A 277 18.63 -38.88 31.03
C GLU A 277 17.21 -38.53 30.48
N GLY A 278 16.75 -39.01 29.31
CA GLY A 278 16.82 -40.36 28.76
C GLY A 278 15.43 -41.00 28.74
N LYS A 279 14.79 -41.12 27.56
CA LYS A 279 14.03 -42.30 27.09
C LYS A 279 13.18 -42.02 25.84
N GLU A 280 13.32 -42.94 24.90
CA GLU A 280 12.55 -43.15 23.69
C GLU A 280 11.06 -43.37 23.96
N LEU A 281 10.21 -43.06 22.96
CA LEU A 281 9.20 -44.00 22.47
C LEU A 281 8.69 -43.58 21.07
N ASN A 282 8.82 -44.55 20.16
CA ASN A 282 8.18 -44.66 18.85
C ASN A 282 6.66 -44.45 18.91
N LEU A 283 6.05 -43.94 17.84
CA LEU A 283 4.95 -44.64 17.15
C LEU A 283 4.64 -44.03 15.78
N ASP A 284 4.72 -44.88 14.75
CA ASP A 284 4.18 -44.70 13.41
C ASP A 284 2.65 -44.59 13.40
N ALA A 285 2.11 -43.74 12.52
CA ALA A 285 0.76 -43.92 11.98
C ALA A 285 0.66 -43.39 10.54
N LYS A 286 0.71 -44.33 9.59
CA LYS A 286 0.26 -44.21 8.20
C LYS A 286 -1.27 -44.10 8.14
N ILE A 287 -1.81 -43.08 7.48
CA ILE A 287 -3.09 -43.18 6.75
C ILE A 287 -2.98 -42.32 5.48
N SER A 288 -3.06 -42.96 4.32
CA SER A 288 -3.26 -42.32 3.01
C SER A 288 -4.50 -42.96 2.38
N THR A 289 -5.58 -42.19 2.29
CA THR A 289 -6.82 -42.59 1.64
C THR A 289 -6.85 -42.09 0.20
N THR A 290 -7.27 -42.99 -0.68
CA THR A 290 -7.35 -42.92 -2.13
C THR A 290 -8.38 -41.90 -2.64
N ALA A 291 -8.02 -41.25 -3.75
CA ALA A 291 -8.88 -40.41 -4.55
C ALA A 291 -9.87 -41.22 -5.40
N SER A 292 -11.07 -40.69 -5.61
CA SER A 292 -11.94 -41.09 -6.72
C SER A 292 -12.52 -39.86 -7.40
N LEU A 293 -12.39 -39.85 -8.73
CA LEU A 293 -12.89 -38.88 -9.68
C LEU A 293 -14.37 -39.13 -9.97
N ALA A 294 -15.16 -38.07 -10.02
CA ALA A 294 -16.39 -38.05 -10.80
C ALA A 294 -16.46 -36.72 -11.56
N LYS A 295 -16.49 -36.83 -12.88
CA LYS A 295 -16.82 -35.76 -13.83
C LYS A 295 -18.34 -35.70 -13.92
N GLU A 296 -18.91 -34.50 -13.88
CA GLU A 296 -20.25 -34.29 -14.40
C GLU A 296 -20.30 -32.99 -15.21
N ASN A 297 -20.78 -33.14 -16.45
CA ASN A 297 -21.03 -32.09 -17.41
C ASN A 297 -22.32 -31.36 -17.00
N VAL A 298 -22.31 -30.03 -17.02
CA VAL A 298 -23.56 -29.25 -17.03
C VAL A 298 -23.49 -28.21 -18.13
N GLU A 299 -24.48 -28.35 -19.01
CA GLU A 299 -24.86 -27.58 -20.17
C GLU A 299 -25.24 -26.14 -19.76
N THR A 300 -24.75 -25.14 -20.49
CA THR A 300 -25.02 -23.72 -20.24
C THR A 300 -26.11 -23.25 -21.19
N THR A 301 -27.26 -22.87 -20.62
CA THR A 301 -28.32 -22.13 -21.32
C THR A 301 -28.26 -20.66 -20.90
N GLU A 302 -28.00 -19.78 -21.87
CA GLU A 302 -28.10 -18.33 -21.73
C GLU A 302 -29.57 -17.88 -21.77
N PRO A 303 -30.00 -16.91 -20.93
CA PRO A 303 -31.20 -16.13 -21.21
C PRO A 303 -30.83 -14.75 -21.78
N LYS A 304 -31.43 -14.43 -22.92
CA LYS A 304 -31.49 -13.10 -23.52
C LYS A 304 -32.34 -12.18 -22.64
N THR A 305 -31.79 -11.05 -22.22
CA THR A 305 -32.56 -9.95 -21.61
C THR A 305 -32.74 -8.85 -22.64
N GLN A 306 -33.99 -8.61 -23.05
CA GLN A 306 -34.40 -7.47 -23.88
C GLN A 306 -34.59 -6.25 -22.97
N LEU A 307 -33.93 -5.15 -23.34
CA LEU A 307 -34.11 -3.80 -22.78
C LEU A 307 -35.30 -3.14 -23.48
N ASN A 308 -36.38 -2.87 -22.74
CA ASN A 308 -37.39 -1.91 -23.15
C ASN A 308 -37.10 -0.56 -22.48
N LEU A 309 -36.87 0.45 -23.32
CA LEU A 309 -36.85 1.86 -22.99
C LEU A 309 -38.27 2.40 -23.23
N GLU A 310 -38.97 2.80 -22.17
CA GLU A 310 -40.09 3.73 -22.27
C GLU A 310 -39.85 4.91 -21.35
N SER A 311 -39.65 6.05 -21.99
CA SER A 311 -39.67 7.40 -21.42
C SER A 311 -41.12 7.89 -21.33
N GLY A 312 -41.55 8.32 -20.15
CA GLY A 312 -42.83 8.98 -19.93
C GLY A 312 -42.72 10.01 -18.81
N ALA A 313 -43.02 11.26 -19.13
CA ALA A 313 -42.91 12.45 -18.30
C ALA A 313 -44.16 12.71 -17.43
N SER A 314 -43.98 13.57 -16.42
CA SER A 314 -44.92 14.50 -15.72
C SER A 314 -44.60 14.49 -14.22
N GLU A 315 -44.03 15.55 -13.65
CA GLU A 315 -44.69 16.79 -13.20
C GLU A 315 -45.95 16.53 -12.36
N GLU A 316 -45.79 16.61 -11.03
CA GLU A 316 -46.82 17.15 -10.16
C GLU A 316 -46.15 17.76 -8.91
N GLU A 317 -46.20 19.10 -8.85
CA GLU A 317 -45.97 19.91 -7.66
C GLU A 317 -46.95 19.51 -6.56
N ARG A 318 -46.45 19.25 -5.35
CA ARG A 318 -47.24 19.41 -4.12
C ARG A 318 -46.44 20.12 -3.04
N ASP A 319 -46.84 21.37 -2.90
CA ASP A 319 -46.62 22.30 -1.82
C ASP A 319 -47.20 21.74 -0.52
N LEU A 320 -46.38 21.58 0.53
CA LEU A 320 -46.82 21.39 1.91
C LEU A 320 -45.75 21.94 2.87
N THR A 321 -45.92 23.21 3.23
CA THR A 321 -45.50 23.80 4.50
C THR A 321 -46.11 23.03 5.68
N VAL A 322 -45.32 22.58 6.67
CA VAL A 322 -45.64 22.61 8.12
C VAL A 322 -44.34 22.43 8.94
N GLU A 323 -44.03 23.49 9.68
CA GLU A 323 -43.53 23.58 11.06
C GLU A 323 -42.48 22.62 11.69
N GLN A 324 -41.56 23.34 12.35
CA GLN A 324 -41.03 23.13 13.71
C GLN A 324 -39.78 22.25 13.89
N GLY A 325 -38.78 22.90 14.47
CA GLY A 325 -37.46 22.38 14.72
C GLY A 325 -37.39 21.45 15.91
N THR A 326 -36.42 20.55 15.85
CA THR A 326 -36.03 19.70 16.96
C THR A 326 -34.57 19.98 17.31
N LYS A 327 -34.40 20.66 18.46
CA LYS A 327 -33.14 20.70 19.21
C LYS A 327 -32.77 19.27 19.60
N THR A 328 -31.57 18.85 19.25
CA THR A 328 -30.90 17.68 19.82
C THR A 328 -30.64 17.94 21.31
N GLN A 329 -31.35 17.22 22.17
CA GLN A 329 -31.02 17.08 23.59
C GLN A 329 -30.17 15.82 23.81
N PRO A 330 -29.21 15.84 24.74
CA PRO A 330 -28.46 14.66 25.15
C PRO A 330 -29.35 13.75 26.01
N LEU A 331 -29.49 12.48 25.61
CA LEU A 331 -30.14 11.43 26.40
C LEU A 331 -29.24 11.06 27.58
N ASN A 332 -29.53 11.67 28.73
CA ASN A 332 -28.99 11.24 30.02
C ASN A 332 -30.01 10.34 30.71
N GLY A 333 -29.57 9.12 31.02
CA GLY A 333 -30.06 8.21 32.05
C GLY A 333 -31.57 8.09 32.28
N GLN A 334 -32.19 7.07 31.68
CA GLN A 334 -33.22 6.20 32.29
C GLN A 334 -33.92 5.38 31.19
N VAL A 335 -33.45 4.16 30.93
CA VAL A 335 -34.27 2.94 30.65
C VAL A 335 -33.32 1.74 30.80
N VAL A 336 -33.25 1.14 31.99
CA VAL A 336 -32.67 -0.21 32.17
C VAL A 336 -33.58 -0.98 33.12
N GLU A 337 -34.79 -1.27 32.70
CA GLU A 337 -35.57 -2.35 33.32
C GLU A 337 -36.23 -3.14 32.18
N ASN A 338 -35.89 -4.43 32.10
CA ASN A 338 -36.23 -5.45 31.07
C ASN A 338 -35.20 -5.67 29.93
N ILE A 339 -33.93 -5.96 30.27
CA ILE A 339 -32.91 -6.52 29.35
C ILE A 339 -32.89 -8.07 29.36
N SER A 340 -33.75 -8.73 30.14
CA SER A 340 -33.65 -10.18 30.41
C SER A 340 -33.78 -11.12 29.21
N GLU A 341 -34.14 -10.63 28.01
CA GLU A 341 -34.16 -11.40 26.75
C GLU A 341 -33.53 -10.64 25.58
N ALA A 342 -32.61 -9.70 25.84
CA ALA A 342 -31.92 -9.02 24.75
C ALA A 342 -31.04 -10.01 23.97
N ASP A 343 -31.24 -10.06 22.65
CA ASP A 343 -30.40 -10.80 21.71
C ASP A 343 -28.91 -10.51 21.99
N PRO A 344 -28.10 -11.53 22.36
CA PRO A 344 -26.69 -11.36 22.69
C PRO A 344 -25.90 -10.60 21.61
N GLN A 345 -26.28 -10.74 20.34
CA GLN A 345 -25.63 -10.00 19.25
C GLN A 345 -25.90 -8.50 19.32
N LYS A 346 -27.11 -8.08 19.72
CA LYS A 346 -27.44 -6.65 19.89
C LYS A 346 -26.66 -6.04 21.04
N LEU A 347 -26.45 -6.78 22.13
CA LEU A 347 -25.65 -6.31 23.26
C LEU A 347 -24.19 -6.08 22.84
N ILE A 348 -23.61 -7.02 22.10
CA ILE A 348 -22.26 -6.87 21.55
C ILE A 348 -22.18 -5.66 20.61
N LEU A 349 -23.16 -5.46 19.72
CA LEU A 349 -23.20 -4.29 18.84
C LEU A 349 -23.28 -2.96 19.61
N LEU A 350 -24.03 -2.91 20.71
CA LEU A 350 -24.08 -1.73 21.58
C LEU A 350 -22.72 -1.46 22.24
N LYS A 351 -22.04 -2.51 22.74
CA LYS A 351 -20.67 -2.37 23.28
C LYS A 351 -19.70 -1.89 22.22
N LEU A 352 -19.75 -2.47 21.02
CA LEU A 352 -18.94 -2.05 19.88
C LEU A 352 -19.24 -0.63 19.42
N ALA A 353 -20.45 -0.11 19.65
CA ALA A 353 -20.81 1.27 19.34
C ALA A 353 -20.33 2.28 20.39
N SER A 354 -19.95 1.83 21.60
CA SER A 354 -19.58 2.69 22.73
C SER A 354 -18.41 3.63 22.43
N ASP A 355 -18.49 4.84 23.00
CA ASP A 355 -17.40 5.82 23.04
C ASP A 355 -16.50 5.64 24.28
N GLN A 356 -16.83 4.70 25.17
CA GLN A 356 -15.97 4.31 26.28
C GLN A 356 -15.04 3.18 25.81
N SER A 357 -13.74 3.41 25.92
CA SER A 357 -12.73 2.51 25.38
C SER A 357 -12.73 1.13 26.05
N GLU A 358 -13.03 1.07 27.36
CA GLU A 358 -13.15 -0.19 28.10
C GLU A 358 -14.33 -1.03 27.60
N VAL A 359 -15.50 -0.42 27.46
CA VAL A 359 -16.72 -1.09 26.95
C VAL A 359 -16.53 -1.52 25.49
N LEU A 360 -15.86 -0.69 24.70
CA LEU A 360 -15.52 -0.99 23.32
C LEU A 360 -14.57 -2.20 23.22
N LEU A 361 -13.54 -2.26 24.07
CA LEU A 361 -12.62 -3.38 24.13
C LEU A 361 -13.33 -4.66 24.57
N GLU A 362 -14.15 -4.60 25.62
CA GLU A 362 -14.95 -5.72 26.10
C GLU A 362 -15.85 -6.27 24.98
N GLY A 363 -16.53 -5.38 24.25
CA GLY A 363 -17.33 -5.77 23.08
C GLY A 363 -16.50 -6.43 21.98
N LEU A 364 -15.26 -6.00 21.77
CA LEU A 364 -14.34 -6.63 20.80
C LEU A 364 -13.88 -8.01 21.25
N GLU A 365 -13.57 -8.19 22.53
CA GLU A 365 -13.19 -9.49 23.11
C GLU A 365 -14.36 -10.48 23.02
N GLU A 366 -15.59 -10.05 23.36
CA GLU A 366 -16.80 -10.87 23.21
C GLU A 366 -17.11 -11.20 21.75
N ALA A 367 -16.90 -10.23 20.83
CA ALA A 367 -17.18 -10.42 19.42
C ALA A 367 -16.22 -11.41 18.73
N THR A 368 -14.97 -11.49 19.21
CA THR A 368 -13.87 -12.17 18.51
C THR A 368 -13.26 -13.34 19.28
N GLY A 369 -13.46 -13.42 20.59
CA GLY A 369 -12.74 -14.32 21.49
C GLY A 369 -11.24 -14.07 21.57
N CYS A 370 -10.77 -12.90 21.13
CA CYS A 370 -9.35 -12.55 21.09
C CYS A 370 -8.93 -11.74 22.31
N ALA A 371 -7.71 -11.97 22.80
CA ALA A 371 -7.11 -11.14 23.84
C ALA A 371 -6.82 -9.70 23.34
N PRO A 372 -6.68 -8.71 24.26
CA PRO A 372 -6.46 -7.31 23.88
C PRO A 372 -5.22 -7.07 23.04
N SER A 373 -4.09 -7.73 23.37
CA SER A 373 -2.86 -7.67 22.56
C SER A 373 -3.08 -8.06 21.11
N THR A 374 -3.87 -9.09 20.86
CA THR A 374 -4.22 -9.60 19.54
C THR A 374 -5.02 -8.58 18.73
N LEU A 375 -5.96 -7.89 19.38
CA LEU A 375 -6.79 -6.84 18.79
C LEU A 375 -6.00 -5.54 18.53
N LEU A 376 -5.07 -5.21 19.41
CA LEU A 376 -4.28 -3.97 19.32
C LEU A 376 -3.10 -4.07 18.35
N LEU A 377 -2.39 -5.19 18.33
CA LEU A 377 -1.17 -5.38 17.51
C LEU A 377 -1.44 -6.03 16.13
N GLY A 378 -2.67 -6.48 15.87
CA GLY A 378 -3.03 -7.06 14.57
C GLY A 378 -2.93 -6.05 13.41
N ASN A 379 -2.26 -6.41 12.32
CA ASN A 379 -1.96 -5.43 11.26
C ASN A 379 -2.96 -5.42 10.09
N ILE A 380 -3.66 -6.52 9.84
CA ILE A 380 -4.56 -6.63 8.69
C ILE A 380 -5.79 -7.41 9.10
N TYR A 381 -6.94 -6.81 8.79
CA TYR A 381 -8.25 -7.38 8.99
C TYR A 381 -8.94 -7.49 7.63
N ARG A 382 -9.30 -8.71 7.24
CA ARG A 382 -10.11 -8.96 6.04
C ARG A 382 -11.37 -9.70 6.44
N VAL A 383 -12.50 -9.25 5.91
CA VAL A 383 -13.78 -9.95 6.01
C VAL A 383 -13.83 -10.98 4.89
N SER A 384 -14.06 -12.24 5.25
CA SER A 384 -14.33 -13.32 4.29
C SER A 384 -15.75 -13.81 4.49
N ASN A 385 -16.65 -13.48 3.56
CA ASN A 385 -18.00 -14.03 3.55
C ASN A 385 -17.98 -15.39 2.86
N SER A 386 -17.66 -16.43 3.64
CA SER A 386 -17.85 -17.82 3.22
C SER A 386 -18.85 -18.47 4.18
N SER A 387 -19.92 -19.05 3.64
CA SER A 387 -20.87 -19.92 4.38
C SER A 387 -21.70 -19.30 5.52
N GLY A 388 -22.06 -18.02 5.43
CA GLY A 388 -22.94 -17.37 6.43
C GLY A 388 -22.34 -17.20 7.83
N LYS A 389 -21.05 -17.49 7.99
CA LYS A 389 -20.27 -17.19 9.19
C LYS A 389 -19.38 -15.98 8.90
N PHE A 390 -19.44 -14.97 9.77
CA PHE A 390 -18.54 -13.84 9.70
C PHE A 390 -17.12 -14.32 10.06
N GLN A 391 -16.23 -14.34 9.08
CA GLN A 391 -14.83 -14.68 9.28
C GLN A 391 -13.97 -13.42 9.22
N PHE A 392 -13.15 -13.27 10.24
CA PHE A 392 -12.20 -12.20 10.42
C PHE A 392 -10.79 -12.76 10.29
N VAL A 393 -10.03 -12.33 9.28
CA VAL A 393 -8.63 -12.76 9.13
C VAL A 393 -7.74 -11.80 9.88
N LEU A 394 -7.09 -12.29 10.94
CA LEU A 394 -6.07 -11.58 11.68
C LEU A 394 -4.69 -11.90 11.10
N LYS A 395 -3.88 -10.88 10.82
CA LYS A 395 -2.47 -11.04 10.46
C LYS A 395 -1.53 -10.54 11.56
N GLN A 396 -0.73 -11.45 12.10
CA GLN A 396 0.37 -11.16 13.03
C GLN A 396 1.68 -11.64 12.38
N GLY A 397 2.53 -10.68 11.96
CA GLY A 397 3.73 -10.98 11.19
C GLY A 397 3.42 -11.71 9.87
N LYS A 398 3.95 -12.93 9.70
CA LYS A 398 3.70 -13.77 8.52
C LYS A 398 2.46 -14.67 8.67
N ASN A 399 1.95 -14.83 9.88
CA ASN A 399 0.85 -15.74 10.17
C ASN A 399 -0.49 -15.05 9.90
N GLN A 400 -1.39 -15.78 9.24
CA GLN A 400 -2.79 -15.38 9.06
C GLN A 400 -3.67 -16.40 9.77
N GLN A 401 -4.49 -15.92 10.70
CA GLN A 401 -5.45 -16.74 11.43
C GLN A 401 -6.86 -16.31 11.05
N LYS A 402 -7.71 -17.27 10.70
CA LYS A 402 -9.14 -17.03 10.52
C LYS A 402 -9.82 -17.16 11.87
N ILE A 403 -10.59 -16.15 12.24
CA ILE A 403 -11.30 -16.04 13.51
C ILE A 403 -12.80 -15.99 13.19
N SER A 404 -13.58 -16.81 13.88
CA SER A 404 -15.05 -16.76 13.77
C SER A 404 -15.56 -15.65 14.68
N THR A 405 -16.46 -14.81 14.19
CA THR A 405 -16.98 -13.69 14.97
C THR A 405 -18.49 -13.80 15.14
N THR A 406 -19.01 -13.27 16.26
CA THR A 406 -20.45 -13.29 16.58
C THR A 406 -21.23 -12.20 15.85
N VAL A 407 -20.55 -11.14 15.40
CA VAL A 407 -21.09 -10.03 14.61
C VAL A 407 -20.33 -9.88 13.28
N GLU A 408 -20.84 -9.02 12.40
CA GLU A 408 -20.21 -8.75 11.10
C GLU A 408 -18.79 -8.19 11.25
N GLY A 409 -17.85 -8.75 10.49
CA GLY A 409 -16.43 -8.35 10.56
C GLY A 409 -16.18 -6.87 10.27
N GLN A 410 -17.08 -6.20 9.54
CA GLN A 410 -16.98 -4.75 9.28
C GLN A 410 -17.15 -3.93 10.57
N GLU A 411 -18.06 -4.33 11.45
CA GLU A 411 -18.29 -3.64 12.73
C GLU A 411 -17.08 -3.79 13.65
N ILE A 412 -16.44 -4.97 13.62
CA ILE A 412 -15.19 -5.23 14.37
C ILE A 412 -14.05 -4.37 13.84
N ILE A 413 -13.90 -4.23 12.51
CA ILE A 413 -12.87 -3.37 11.91
C ILE A 413 -13.07 -1.90 12.32
N LYS A 414 -14.30 -1.40 12.27
CA LYS A 414 -14.65 -0.03 12.72
C LYS A 414 -14.35 0.16 14.19
N ALA A 415 -14.71 -0.80 15.04
CA ALA A 415 -14.46 -0.75 16.48
C ALA A 415 -12.96 -0.78 16.82
N ILE A 416 -12.15 -1.65 16.20
CA ILE A 416 -10.69 -1.67 16.40
C ILE A 416 -10.06 -0.34 15.94
N SER A 417 -10.50 0.20 14.80
CA SER A 417 -10.02 1.49 14.30
C SER A 417 -10.32 2.63 15.28
N ARG A 418 -11.49 2.62 15.92
CA ARG A 418 -11.84 3.57 16.99
C ARG A 418 -11.04 3.35 18.26
N LEU A 419 -10.92 2.10 18.73
CA LEU A 419 -10.16 1.74 19.93
C LEU A 419 -8.71 2.26 19.85
N ARG A 420 -8.08 2.11 18.68
CA ARG A 420 -6.72 2.62 18.46
C ARG A 420 -6.60 4.14 18.50
N LYS A 421 -7.68 4.91 18.36
CA LYS A 421 -7.61 6.38 18.41
C LYS A 421 -7.56 6.92 19.85
N PHE A 422 -7.91 6.12 20.86
CA PHE A 422 -7.83 6.52 22.25
C PHE A 422 -6.36 6.66 22.69
N SER A 423 -6.04 7.77 23.35
CA SER A 423 -4.67 8.12 23.73
C SER A 423 -4.03 7.09 24.66
N GLU A 424 -4.79 6.51 25.58
CA GLU A 424 -4.29 5.47 26.50
C GLU A 424 -3.85 4.19 25.80
N TYR A 425 -4.40 3.86 24.62
CA TYR A 425 -4.01 2.67 23.86
C TYR A 425 -2.78 2.93 22.99
N GLN A 426 -2.46 4.19 22.68
CA GLN A 426 -1.28 4.54 21.89
C GLN A 426 0.02 4.17 22.59
N GLU A 427 0.06 4.31 23.92
CA GLU A 427 1.22 3.89 24.71
C GLU A 427 1.33 2.35 24.78
N LEU A 428 0.19 1.65 24.83
CA LEU A 428 0.16 0.18 24.83
C LEU A 428 0.66 -0.43 23.52
N LEU A 429 0.54 0.26 22.39
CA LEU A 429 1.06 -0.23 21.10
C LEU A 429 2.59 -0.36 21.06
N LYS A 430 3.30 0.20 22.04
CA LYS A 430 4.76 0.11 22.19
C LYS A 430 5.19 -1.10 23.03
N LEU A 431 4.25 -1.74 23.72
CA LEU A 431 4.50 -2.83 24.66
C LEU A 431 4.46 -4.20 23.96
N SER A 432 5.02 -5.22 24.61
CA SER A 432 4.90 -6.61 24.17
C SER A 432 3.46 -7.13 24.33
N PRO A 433 3.07 -8.18 23.60
CA PRO A 433 1.75 -8.80 23.78
C PRO A 433 1.44 -9.19 25.23
N GLU A 434 2.44 -9.70 25.96
CA GLU A 434 2.33 -10.12 27.36
C GLU A 434 2.08 -8.92 28.27
N GLU A 435 2.84 -7.84 28.09
CA GLU A 435 2.68 -6.58 28.84
C GLU A 435 1.30 -5.96 28.63
N ILE A 436 0.79 -5.97 27.38
CA ILE A 436 -0.56 -5.49 27.07
C ILE A 436 -1.60 -6.32 27.80
N ASN A 437 -1.52 -7.65 27.73
CA ASN A 437 -2.50 -8.52 28.37
C ASN A 437 -2.47 -8.37 29.90
N GLU A 438 -1.28 -8.24 30.49
CA GLU A 438 -1.13 -8.03 31.94
C GLU A 438 -1.72 -6.69 32.37
N HIS A 439 -1.52 -5.62 31.59
CA HIS A 439 -2.14 -4.31 31.85
C HIS A 439 -3.68 -4.39 31.97
N PHE A 440 -4.32 -5.18 31.10
CA PHE A 440 -5.77 -5.38 31.18
C PHE A 440 -6.19 -6.33 32.29
N ARG A 441 -5.39 -7.36 32.59
CA ARG A 441 -5.66 -8.27 33.70
C ARG A 441 -5.68 -7.54 35.05
N VAL A 442 -4.67 -6.71 35.32
CA VAL A 442 -4.58 -5.93 36.57
C VAL A 442 -5.78 -4.98 36.70
N LYS A 443 -6.21 -4.34 35.61
CA LYS A 443 -7.41 -3.48 35.62
C LYS A 443 -8.68 -4.24 36.02
N VAL A 444 -8.84 -5.47 35.54
CA VAL A 444 -10.01 -6.31 35.88
C VAL A 444 -9.99 -6.69 37.36
N GLU A 445 -8.83 -7.09 37.90
CA GLU A 445 -8.68 -7.45 39.32
C GLU A 445 -8.99 -6.26 40.25
N VAL A 446 -8.51 -5.05 39.91
CA VAL A 446 -8.81 -3.82 40.66
C VAL A 446 -10.30 -3.47 40.63
N ASN A 447 -10.93 -3.57 39.46
CA ASN A 447 -12.36 -3.26 39.31
C ASN A 447 -13.27 -4.30 39.98
N GLY A 448 -12.83 -5.55 40.09
CA GLY A 448 -13.53 -6.61 40.84
C GLY A 448 -13.55 -6.33 42.34
N LEU A 449 -12.41 -5.95 42.91
CA LEU A 449 -12.29 -5.62 44.34
C LEU A 449 -13.16 -4.42 44.74
N ILE A 450 -13.34 -3.44 43.86
CA ILE A 450 -14.18 -2.26 44.11
C ILE A 450 -15.67 -2.60 44.12
N LYS A 451 -16.12 -3.63 43.37
CA LYS A 451 -17.53 -4.03 43.32
C LYS A 451 -17.98 -4.88 44.51
N ASP A 452 -17.03 -5.56 45.17
CA ASP A 452 -17.29 -6.38 46.36
C ASP A 452 -17.11 -5.59 47.68
N SER A 453 -16.71 -4.32 47.59
CA SER A 453 -16.58 -3.36 48.71
C SER A 453 -17.82 -2.49 48.81
#